data_AF-H9UD01-F1
#
_entry.id   AF-H9UD01-F1
#
_cell.length_a   1.000
_cell.length_b   1.000
_cell.length_c   1.000
_cell.angle_alpha   90.00
_cell.angle_beta   90.00
_cell.angle_gamma   90.00
#
_symmetry.space_group_name_H-M   'P 1'
#
loop_
_entity.id
_entity.type
_entity.pdbx_description
1 polymer ?
#
loop_
_entity_poly.entity_id
_entity_poly.type
_entity_poly.pdbx_seq_one_letter_code
_entity_poly.pdbx_strand_id
1 'polypeptide(L)'
;MAKIQQESEKNENIELLLQEAIKLTEEGNYDRAIEIYNKLIPYEIPEVFNNLGNVYRRQGMLGRAIEMYRKAIHICPNFSIAYFNLACALMEVDRYNEAVMFFEKAEKLGLKSFDLDVQLALCYIALGNKKKAKEKLSDESVKREVEKYVEGGLEL
;
A
#
# COMPACT_ATOMS: atom_id res chain seq x y z
N MET A 1 29.11 20.23 -18.61
CA MET A 1 29.60 19.35 -17.51
C MET A 1 29.02 19.76 -16.16
N ALA A 2 29.04 21.04 -15.75
CA ALA A 2 28.51 21.49 -14.45
C ALA A 2 27.01 21.21 -14.18
N LYS A 3 26.13 21.31 -15.19
CA LYS A 3 24.68 21.05 -15.02
C LYS A 3 24.36 19.57 -14.75
N ILE A 4 25.05 18.67 -15.45
CA ILE A 4 24.91 17.21 -15.28
C ILE A 4 25.39 16.80 -13.88
N GLN A 5 26.50 17.39 -13.41
CA GLN A 5 27.04 17.15 -12.07
C GLN A 5 26.09 17.65 -10.96
N GLN A 6 25.49 18.83 -11.12
CA GLN A 6 24.51 19.34 -10.15
C GLN A 6 23.22 18.51 -10.12
N GLU A 7 22.74 18.04 -11.27
CA GLU A 7 21.56 17.17 -11.34
C GLU A 7 21.84 15.79 -10.74
N SER A 8 23.04 15.22 -10.95
CA SER A 8 23.42 13.95 -10.31
C SER A 8 23.56 14.08 -8.80
N GLU A 9 24.22 15.13 -8.29
CA GLU A 9 24.35 15.39 -6.84
C GLU A 9 22.99 15.62 -6.17
N LYS A 10 22.09 16.33 -6.85
CA LYS A 10 20.72 16.54 -6.37
C LYS A 10 19.95 15.22 -6.28
N ASN A 11 20.04 14.38 -7.30
CA ASN A 11 19.34 13.09 -7.33
C ASN A 11 19.90 12.13 -6.26
N GLU A 12 21.21 12.10 -6.08
CA GLU A 12 21.87 11.32 -5.02
C GLU A 12 21.41 11.77 -3.63
N ASN A 13 21.30 13.08 -3.39
CA ASN A 13 20.79 13.61 -2.13
C ASN A 13 19.31 13.25 -1.88
N ILE A 14 18.48 13.23 -2.93
CA ILE A 14 17.07 12.78 -2.83
C ILE A 14 16.99 11.31 -2.43
N GLU A 15 17.79 10.46 -3.08
CA GLU A 15 17.82 9.02 -2.80
C GLU A 15 18.27 8.74 -1.36
N LEU A 16 19.34 9.39 -0.89
CA LEU A 16 19.83 9.26 0.49
C LEU A 16 18.77 9.65 1.52
N LEU A 17 18.10 10.79 1.31
CA LEU A 17 16.99 11.22 2.18
C LEU A 17 15.83 10.22 2.17
N LEU A 18 15.49 9.67 1.01
CA LEU A 18 14.42 8.67 0.91
C LEU A 18 14.79 7.39 1.68
N GLN A 19 16.02 6.90 1.54
CA GLN A 19 16.51 5.72 2.29
C GLN A 19 16.51 5.97 3.80
N GLU A 20 16.94 7.15 4.25
CA GLU A 20 16.90 7.53 5.67
C GLU A 20 15.46 7.54 6.21
N ALA A 21 14.52 8.14 5.47
CA ALA A 21 13.11 8.19 5.87
C ALA A 21 12.47 6.79 5.95
N ILE A 22 12.82 5.90 5.01
CA ILE A 22 12.36 4.50 5.01
C ILE A 22 12.90 3.79 6.26
N LYS A 23 14.19 3.91 6.55
CA LYS A 23 14.81 3.31 7.73
C LYS A 23 14.15 3.82 9.02
N LEU A 24 13.94 5.12 9.16
CA LEU A 24 13.24 5.70 10.31
C LEU A 24 11.80 5.16 10.45
N THR A 25 11.12 4.93 9.33
CA THR A 25 9.78 4.32 9.30
C THR A 25 9.80 2.88 9.81
N GLU A 26 10.82 2.09 9.43
CA GLU A 26 11.02 0.72 9.91
C GLU A 26 11.35 0.67 11.41
N GLU A 27 12.13 1.64 11.91
CA GLU A 27 12.46 1.80 13.33
C GLU A 27 11.29 2.37 14.17
N GLY A 28 10.19 2.77 13.54
CA GLY A 28 9.02 3.37 14.20
C GLY A 28 9.21 4.84 14.58
N ASN A 29 10.28 5.50 14.13
CA ASN A 29 10.56 6.90 14.37
C ASN A 29 9.79 7.79 13.37
N TYR A 30 8.47 7.77 13.47
CA TYR A 30 7.57 8.34 12.48
C TYR A 30 7.68 9.86 12.35
N ASP A 31 7.90 10.60 13.44
CA ASP A 31 7.98 12.07 13.39
C ASP A 31 9.16 12.51 12.51
N ARG A 32 10.34 11.91 12.70
CA ARG A 32 11.52 12.20 11.88
C ARG A 32 11.35 11.73 10.43
N ALA A 33 10.73 10.56 10.23
CA ALA A 33 10.44 10.07 8.89
C ALA A 33 9.53 11.06 8.12
N ILE A 34 8.48 11.57 8.76
CA ILE A 34 7.56 12.56 8.20
C ILE A 34 8.28 13.86 7.85
N GLU A 35 9.18 14.35 8.72
CA GLU A 35 9.98 15.54 8.43
C GLU A 35 10.80 15.39 7.14
N ILE A 36 11.42 14.23 6.93
CA ILE A 36 12.20 13.97 5.72
C ILE A 36 11.27 13.79 4.51
N TYR A 37 10.19 13.01 4.61
CA TYR A 37 9.23 12.87 3.52
C TYR A 37 8.66 14.23 3.08
N ASN A 38 8.37 15.14 4.01
CA ASN A 38 7.89 16.49 3.69
C ASN A 38 8.89 17.31 2.86
N LYS A 39 10.19 17.13 3.08
CA LYS A 39 11.24 17.74 2.24
C LYS A 39 11.26 17.16 0.83
N LEU A 40 10.77 15.93 0.65
CA LEU A 40 10.77 15.22 -0.61
C LEU A 40 9.47 15.40 -1.42
N ILE A 41 8.38 15.89 -0.80
CA ILE A 41 7.09 16.16 -1.47
C ILE A 41 7.23 16.98 -2.76
N PRO A 42 8.03 18.08 -2.81
CA PRO A 42 8.13 18.90 -4.02
C PRO A 42 8.70 18.18 -5.25
N TYR A 43 9.32 17.00 -5.08
CA TYR A 43 9.87 16.23 -6.19
C TYR A 43 8.86 15.27 -6.82
N GLU A 44 7.65 15.19 -6.27
CA GLU A 44 6.56 14.35 -6.79
C GLU A 44 6.98 12.89 -7.01
N ILE A 45 7.73 12.33 -6.06
CA ILE A 45 8.21 10.94 -6.11
C ILE A 45 7.10 10.03 -5.55
N PRO A 46 6.55 9.08 -6.33
CA PRO A 46 5.39 8.30 -5.88
C PRO A 46 5.68 7.46 -4.63
N GLU A 47 6.91 6.96 -4.47
CA GLU A 47 7.38 6.21 -3.30
C GLU A 47 7.29 7.05 -2.01
N VAL A 48 7.55 8.36 -2.08
CA VAL A 48 7.45 9.26 -0.91
C VAL A 48 6.02 9.30 -0.40
N PHE A 49 5.05 9.48 -1.28
CA PHE A 49 3.63 9.49 -0.90
C PHE A 49 3.17 8.11 -0.43
N ASN A 50 3.58 7.04 -1.08
CA ASN A 50 3.24 5.68 -0.62
C ASN A 50 3.79 5.41 0.79
N ASN A 51 5.05 5.75 1.06
CA ASN A 51 5.67 5.50 2.36
C ASN A 51 5.12 6.42 3.45
N LEU A 52 4.85 7.69 3.13
CA LEU A 52 4.16 8.60 4.04
C LEU A 52 2.74 8.09 4.37
N GLY A 53 2.04 7.52 3.39
CA GLY A 53 0.77 6.83 3.61
C GLY A 53 0.90 5.66 4.59
N ASN A 54 1.96 4.84 4.45
CA ASN A 54 2.26 3.74 5.37
C ASN A 54 2.49 4.24 6.80
N VAL A 55 3.23 5.34 6.97
CA VAL A 55 3.44 5.97 8.28
C VAL A 55 2.09 6.37 8.90
N TYR A 56 1.26 7.11 8.16
CA TYR A 56 -0.04 7.55 8.66
C TYR A 56 -0.97 6.39 9.00
N ARG A 57 -0.96 5.32 8.20
CA ARG A 57 -1.74 4.10 8.47
C ARG A 57 -1.28 3.43 9.76
N ARG A 58 0.04 3.28 9.98
CA ARG A 58 0.60 2.73 11.23
C ARG A 58 0.27 3.58 12.47
N GLN A 59 0.08 4.89 12.29
CA GLN A 59 -0.39 5.80 13.33
C GLN A 59 -1.92 5.84 13.49
N GLY A 60 -2.68 5.03 12.76
CA GLY A 60 -4.16 5.02 12.78
C GLY A 60 -4.81 6.21 12.06
N MET A 61 -4.03 7.06 11.39
CA MET A 61 -4.51 8.22 10.64
C MET A 61 -4.99 7.82 9.24
N LEU A 62 -5.99 6.93 9.16
CA LEU A 62 -6.41 6.26 7.92
C LEU A 62 -6.85 7.23 6.82
N GLY A 63 -7.51 8.34 7.17
CA GLY A 63 -7.90 9.38 6.20
C GLY A 63 -6.69 10.01 5.48
N ARG A 64 -5.61 10.31 6.23
CA ARG A 64 -4.37 10.85 5.66
C ARG A 64 -3.64 9.80 4.83
N ALA A 65 -3.63 8.55 5.29
CA ALA A 65 -3.04 7.45 4.54
C ALA A 65 -3.68 7.30 3.15
N ILE A 66 -5.02 7.26 3.11
CA ILE A 66 -5.80 7.20 1.86
C ILE A 66 -5.46 8.36 0.92
N GLU A 67 -5.35 9.59 1.44
CA GLU A 67 -4.97 10.75 0.63
C GLU A 67 -3.58 10.58 0.01
N MET A 68 -2.59 10.14 0.79
CA MET A 68 -1.23 9.97 0.29
C MET A 68 -1.13 8.84 -0.74
N TYR A 69 -1.78 7.70 -0.54
CA TYR A 69 -1.80 6.64 -1.55
C TYR A 69 -2.45 7.10 -2.86
N ARG A 70 -3.51 7.91 -2.79
CA ARG A 70 -4.13 8.50 -3.99
C ARG A 70 -3.19 9.46 -4.72
N LYS A 71 -2.38 10.24 -4.00
CA LYS A 71 -1.32 11.07 -4.62
C LYS A 71 -0.26 10.22 -5.31
N ALA A 72 0.20 9.14 -4.68
CA ALA A 72 1.13 8.20 -5.30
C ALA A 72 0.58 7.61 -6.61
N ILE A 73 -0.69 7.23 -6.63
CA ILE A 73 -1.40 6.73 -7.81
C ILE A 73 -1.57 7.82 -8.89
N HIS A 74 -1.85 9.06 -8.48
CA HIS A 74 -2.00 10.17 -9.41
C HIS A 74 -0.70 10.44 -10.17
N ILE A 75 0.42 10.40 -9.46
CA ILE A 75 1.77 10.59 -10.02
C ILE A 75 2.18 9.39 -10.88
N CYS A 76 1.97 8.18 -10.38
CA CYS A 76 2.30 6.94 -11.10
C CYS A 76 1.09 6.00 -11.17
N PRO A 77 0.27 6.10 -12.23
CA PRO A 77 -0.96 5.30 -12.38
C PRO A 77 -0.74 3.77 -12.46
N ASN A 78 0.50 3.33 -12.68
CA ASN A 78 0.90 1.93 -12.74
C ASN A 78 1.56 1.43 -11.44
N PHE A 79 1.56 2.24 -10.37
CA PHE A 79 2.20 1.86 -9.11
C PHE A 79 1.35 0.87 -8.31
N SER A 80 1.44 -0.40 -8.66
CA SER A 80 0.60 -1.48 -8.12
C SER A 80 0.60 -1.57 -6.59
N ILE A 81 1.74 -1.33 -5.95
CA ILE A 81 1.88 -1.34 -4.48
C ILE A 81 1.02 -0.23 -3.83
N ALA A 82 0.92 0.95 -4.42
CA ALA A 82 0.09 2.04 -3.88
C ALA A 82 -1.41 1.70 -3.94
N TYR A 83 -1.85 0.98 -4.96
CA TYR A 83 -3.22 0.47 -5.03
C TYR A 83 -3.51 -0.57 -3.95
N PHE A 84 -2.59 -1.50 -3.71
CA PHE A 84 -2.71 -2.48 -2.62
C PHE A 84 -2.78 -1.79 -1.26
N ASN A 85 -1.89 -0.84 -0.99
CA ASN A 85 -1.88 -0.12 0.29
C ASN A 85 -3.14 0.75 0.50
N LEU A 86 -3.63 1.40 -0.56
CA LEU A 86 -4.91 2.11 -0.54
C LEU A 86 -6.06 1.17 -0.20
N ALA A 87 -6.10 0.00 -0.82
CA ALA A 87 -7.13 -1.00 -0.58
C ALA A 87 -7.11 -1.52 0.86
N CYS A 88 -5.93 -1.80 1.42
CA CYS A 88 -5.79 -2.15 2.84
C CYS A 88 -6.32 -1.05 3.77
N ALA A 89 -5.96 0.22 3.53
CA ALA A 89 -6.46 1.33 4.33
C ALA A 89 -7.99 1.51 4.21
N LEU A 90 -8.57 1.18 3.05
CA LEU A 90 -10.02 1.19 2.84
C LEU A 90 -10.72 0.03 3.56
N MET A 91 -10.12 -1.16 3.63
CA MET A 91 -10.63 -2.27 4.44
C MET A 91 -10.66 -1.91 5.93
N GLU A 92 -9.61 -1.25 6.44
CA GLU A 92 -9.53 -0.81 7.84
C GLU A 92 -10.59 0.24 8.23
N VAL A 93 -11.29 0.83 7.24
CA VAL A 93 -12.46 1.70 7.45
C VAL A 93 -13.76 1.11 6.87
N ASP A 94 -13.82 -0.22 6.75
CA ASP A 94 -14.99 -1.00 6.28
C ASP A 94 -15.50 -0.65 4.86
N ARG A 95 -14.69 -0.02 4.03
CA ARG A 95 -15.03 0.33 2.63
C ARG A 95 -14.70 -0.80 1.66
N TYR A 96 -15.22 -1.99 1.93
CA TYR A 96 -14.91 -3.23 1.18
C TYR A 96 -15.19 -3.12 -0.33
N ASN A 97 -16.29 -2.48 -0.73
CA ASN A 97 -16.63 -2.29 -2.14
C ASN A 97 -15.57 -1.51 -2.93
N GLU A 98 -14.92 -0.54 -2.29
CA GLU A 98 -13.83 0.22 -2.94
C GLU A 98 -12.50 -0.52 -2.82
N ALA A 99 -12.23 -1.15 -1.68
CA ALA A 99 -11.01 -1.91 -1.46
C ALA A 99 -10.83 -3.01 -2.52
N VAL A 100 -11.87 -3.79 -2.81
CA VAL A 100 -11.79 -4.87 -3.81
C VAL A 100 -11.43 -4.33 -5.20
N MET A 101 -12.00 -3.18 -5.61
CA MET A 101 -11.69 -2.57 -6.90
C MET A 101 -10.20 -2.21 -7.01
N PHE A 102 -9.60 -1.70 -5.93
CA PHE A 102 -8.20 -1.32 -5.91
C PHE A 102 -7.25 -2.52 -5.79
N PHE A 103 -7.61 -3.57 -5.05
CA PHE A 103 -6.85 -4.81 -5.06
C PHE A 103 -6.86 -5.48 -6.45
N GLU A 104 -8.02 -5.61 -7.10
CA GLU A 104 -8.12 -6.14 -8.46
C GLU A 104 -7.30 -5.30 -9.45
N LYS A 105 -7.25 -3.97 -9.25
CA LYS A 105 -6.39 -3.09 -10.04
C LYS A 105 -4.90 -3.36 -9.78
N ALA A 106 -4.49 -3.55 -8.53
CA ALA A 106 -3.11 -3.91 -8.20
C ALA A 106 -2.70 -5.24 -8.84
N GLU A 107 -3.57 -6.26 -8.78
CA GLU A 107 -3.38 -7.56 -9.44
C GLU A 107 -3.26 -7.42 -10.95
N LYS A 108 -4.15 -6.65 -11.58
CA LYS A 108 -4.14 -6.39 -13.03
C LYS A 108 -2.86 -5.66 -13.47
N LEU A 109 -2.27 -4.86 -12.60
CA LEU A 109 -0.97 -4.20 -12.83
C LEU A 109 0.22 -5.14 -12.55
N GLY A 110 -0.02 -6.39 -12.19
CA GLY A 110 0.99 -7.42 -12.04
C GLY A 110 1.45 -7.68 -10.60
N LEU A 111 0.87 -7.02 -9.59
CA LEU A 111 1.16 -7.38 -8.20
C LEU A 111 0.63 -8.80 -7.95
N LYS A 112 1.54 -9.70 -7.55
CA LYS A 112 1.22 -11.05 -7.13
C LYS A 112 1.94 -11.30 -5.82
N SER A 113 1.19 -11.43 -4.75
CA SER A 113 1.74 -11.73 -3.44
C SER A 113 0.72 -12.54 -2.63
N PHE A 114 1.23 -13.33 -1.70
CA PHE A 114 0.42 -14.04 -0.73
C PHE A 114 -0.56 -13.10 -0.01
N ASP A 115 -0.07 -11.95 0.45
CA ASP A 115 -0.90 -10.95 1.13
C ASP A 115 -2.02 -10.42 0.25
N LEU A 116 -1.77 -10.18 -1.05
CA LEU A 116 -2.81 -9.72 -1.97
C LEU A 116 -3.95 -10.75 -2.10
N ASP A 117 -3.62 -12.04 -2.21
CA ASP A 117 -4.62 -13.09 -2.32
C ASP A 117 -5.42 -13.26 -1.01
N VAL A 118 -4.76 -13.16 0.15
CA VAL A 118 -5.41 -13.15 1.47
C VAL A 118 -6.39 -11.97 1.58
N GLN A 119 -5.94 -10.75 1.27
CA GLN A 119 -6.78 -9.56 1.38
C GLN A 119 -7.94 -9.56 0.39
N LEU A 120 -7.73 -10.02 -0.85
CA LEU A 120 -8.81 -10.21 -1.83
C LEU A 120 -9.83 -11.23 -1.35
N ALA A 121 -9.39 -12.38 -0.81
CA ALA A 121 -10.28 -13.39 -0.26
C ALA A 121 -11.15 -12.82 0.86
N LEU A 122 -10.54 -12.17 1.86
CA LEU A 122 -11.27 -11.52 2.97
C LEU A 122 -12.27 -10.49 2.46
N CYS A 123 -11.87 -9.67 1.50
CA CYS A 123 -12.75 -8.66 0.91
C CYS A 123 -13.94 -9.29 0.16
N TYR A 124 -13.71 -10.35 -0.62
CA TYR A 124 -14.80 -11.09 -1.27
C TYR A 124 -15.74 -11.77 -0.29
N ILE A 125 -15.22 -12.30 0.83
CA ILE A 125 -16.04 -12.88 1.90
C ILE A 125 -16.93 -11.80 2.53
N ALA A 126 -16.35 -10.65 2.89
CA ALA A 126 -17.09 -9.52 3.46
C ALA A 126 -18.19 -9.01 2.52
N LEU A 127 -17.94 -9.06 1.20
CA LEU A 127 -18.91 -8.68 0.17
C LEU A 127 -19.91 -9.80 -0.20
N GLY A 128 -19.81 -10.99 0.40
CA GLY A 128 -20.65 -12.15 0.06
C GLY A 128 -20.38 -12.74 -1.33
N ASN A 129 -19.27 -12.37 -1.99
CA ASN A 129 -18.88 -12.90 -3.29
C ASN A 129 -18.17 -14.25 -3.16
N LYS A 130 -18.97 -15.27 -2.80
CA LYS A 130 -18.50 -16.64 -2.55
C LYS A 130 -17.70 -17.24 -3.71
N LYS A 131 -18.08 -16.92 -4.95
CA LYS A 131 -17.38 -17.43 -6.15
C LYS A 131 -15.93 -16.93 -6.20
N LYS A 132 -15.72 -15.61 -6.15
CA LYS A 132 -14.36 -15.05 -6.23
C LYS A 132 -13.55 -15.34 -4.97
N ALA A 133 -14.19 -15.43 -3.80
CA ALA A 133 -13.53 -15.89 -2.58
C ALA A 133 -12.94 -17.30 -2.78
N LYS A 134 -13.70 -18.26 -3.33
CA LYS A 134 -13.21 -19.62 -3.62
C LYS A 134 -12.05 -19.65 -4.60
N GLU A 135 -12.05 -18.78 -5.61
CA GLU A 135 -10.95 -18.67 -6.57
C GLU A 135 -9.64 -18.31 -5.84
N LYS A 136 -9.69 -17.33 -4.92
CA LYS A 136 -8.53 -16.92 -4.10
C LYS A 136 -8.11 -17.94 -3.04
N LEU A 137 -9.05 -18.72 -2.53
CA LEU A 137 -8.80 -19.76 -1.52
C LEU A 137 -8.39 -21.10 -2.12
N SER A 138 -8.11 -21.16 -3.43
CA SER A 138 -7.62 -22.38 -4.08
C SER A 138 -6.21 -22.79 -3.65
N ASP A 139 -5.41 -21.82 -3.17
CA ASP A 139 -4.16 -22.07 -2.47
C ASP A 139 -4.44 -22.35 -0.98
N GLU A 140 -4.09 -23.55 -0.52
CA GLU A 140 -4.30 -23.99 0.86
C GLU A 140 -3.55 -23.12 1.88
N SER A 141 -2.43 -22.50 1.51
CA SER A 141 -1.72 -21.57 2.39
C SER A 141 -2.54 -20.29 2.61
N VAL A 142 -3.14 -19.74 1.55
CA VAL A 142 -4.01 -18.57 1.62
C VAL A 142 -5.25 -18.90 2.44
N LYS A 143 -5.84 -20.08 2.20
CA LYS A 143 -7.00 -20.55 2.94
C LYS A 143 -6.76 -20.64 4.44
N ARG A 144 -5.66 -21.28 4.86
CA ARG A 144 -5.30 -21.39 6.29
C ARG A 144 -5.06 -20.02 6.94
N GLU A 145 -4.52 -19.06 6.20
CA GLU A 145 -4.33 -17.71 6.72
C GLU A 145 -5.67 -16.99 6.90
N VAL A 146 -6.54 -17.06 5.90
CA VAL A 146 -7.88 -16.45 5.93
C VAL A 146 -8.75 -17.03 7.06
N GLU A 147 -8.67 -18.33 7.32
CA GLU A 147 -9.40 -19.00 8.40
C GLU A 147 -9.10 -18.41 9.80
N LYS A 148 -7.95 -17.76 10.00
CA LYS A 148 -7.62 -17.09 11.28
C LYS A 148 -8.51 -15.88 11.56
N TYR A 149 -9.13 -15.30 10.52
CA TYR A 149 -9.89 -14.06 10.60
C TYR A 149 -11.40 -14.26 10.39
N VAL A 150 -11.85 -15.48 10.04
CA VAL A 150 -13.26 -15.77 9.77
C VAL A 150 -13.82 -16.69 10.86
N GLU A 151 -14.61 -16.12 11.75
CA GLU A 151 -15.29 -16.87 12.80
C GLU A 151 -16.31 -17.87 12.21
N GLY A 152 -16.36 -19.08 12.78
CA GLY A 152 -17.25 -20.15 12.30
C GLY A 152 -16.75 -20.91 11.06
N GLY A 153 -15.59 -20.53 10.50
CA GLY A 153 -14.99 -21.19 9.34
C GLY A 153 -15.52 -20.69 8.00
N LEU A 154 -14.93 -21.18 6.90
CA LEU A 154 -15.24 -20.74 5.55
C LEU A 154 -16.47 -21.47 4.97
N GLU A 155 -17.68 -21.07 5.37
CA GLU A 155 -18.93 -21.55 4.75
C GLU A 155 -19.23 -20.83 3.42
N LEU A 156 -18.34 -21.05 2.44
CA LEU A 156 -18.40 -20.42 1.10
C LEU A 156 -19.05 -21.32 0.05
#